data_AF-A0A2H3J0L4-F1
#
_entry.id   AF-A0A2H3J0L4-F1
#
_cell.length_a   1.000
_cell.length_b   1.000
_cell.length_c   1.000
_cell.angle_alpha   90.00
_cell.angle_beta   90.00
_cell.angle_gamma   90.00
#
_symmetry.space_group_name_H-M   'P 1'
#
loop_
_entity.id
_entity.type
_entity.pdbx_description
1 polymer ?
#
loop_
_entity_poly.entity_id
_entity_poly.type
_entity_poly.pdbx_seq_one_letter_code
_entity_poly.pdbx_strand_id
1 'polypeptide(L)'
;MDPLPELSPAIKLDYLAEGGANIVYRIILPSTEEQALEPQPSELPHYGSSTPPPTEIDDINPDIDVDINITSEKLLRLRKNVRYGLPYHDTAHDFQTQIRPLFDDELVDQIMVRVPASVIQRCNADLHERERLQKRPAIRCGVYLAEDEPLGMLVTDMTTTATTTATTPSTTSVAEVGHIVELKPKWLIQSPSAPSKARRCRTCALRDMKRADSPPFNSRSSTIAPVVIPPGKAQFCPLDLTSSDKKDMQRTIRQIFPSLPPERIDTIAGALYQHPILQKLLSLQRIHNDVGLNGPPSGSKETSLSMTLRDCSIFLKIPSSTHISNVQAGIDIRLGDLDLKSAANGKAEYWLNIEKRLIDEGWYMGLMHADIIIHS
;
A
#
# COMPACT_ATOMS: atom_id res chain seq x y z
N MET A 1 8.70 18.64 -21.07
CA MET A 1 8.58 17.74 -19.93
C MET A 1 9.57 18.22 -18.90
N ASP A 2 9.12 18.55 -17.71
CA ASP A 2 10.04 18.91 -16.63
C ASP A 2 10.98 17.72 -16.35
N PRO A 3 12.26 17.98 -16.06
CA PRO A 3 13.21 16.91 -15.79
C PRO A 3 12.76 16.13 -14.56
N LEU A 4 12.76 14.79 -14.65
CA LEU A 4 12.48 13.94 -13.49
C LEU A 4 13.50 14.24 -12.38
N PRO A 5 13.04 14.46 -11.13
CA PRO A 5 13.94 14.62 -9.99
C PRO A 5 14.77 13.35 -9.79
N GLU A 6 16.02 13.52 -9.38
CA GLU A 6 16.97 12.44 -9.13
C GLU A 6 17.34 12.41 -7.66
N LEU A 7 17.29 11.23 -7.04
CA LEU A 7 17.63 11.07 -5.62
C LEU A 7 19.13 11.07 -5.39
N SER A 8 19.58 11.62 -4.27
CA SER A 8 20.98 11.49 -3.83
C SER A 8 21.44 10.03 -3.75
N PRO A 9 22.64 9.71 -4.29
CA PRO A 9 23.28 8.42 -4.11
C PRO A 9 23.55 8.07 -2.64
N ALA A 10 23.57 9.05 -1.74
CA ALA A 10 23.80 8.89 -0.30
C ALA A 10 22.50 8.69 0.51
N ILE A 11 21.32 8.64 -0.14
CA ILE A 11 20.05 8.44 0.54
C ILE A 11 20.08 7.19 1.42
N LYS A 12 19.66 7.37 2.69
CA LYS A 12 19.52 6.30 3.69
C LYS A 12 18.07 5.79 3.66
N LEU A 13 17.92 4.47 3.57
CA LEU A 13 16.62 3.81 3.44
C LEU A 13 16.47 2.70 4.48
N ASP A 14 15.30 2.61 5.11
CA ASP A 14 14.92 1.45 5.93
C ASP A 14 13.78 0.69 5.27
N TYR A 15 13.89 -0.64 5.24
CA TYR A 15 12.86 -1.51 4.69
C TYR A 15 11.59 -1.40 5.54
N LEU A 16 10.47 -1.05 4.90
CA LEU A 16 9.19 -0.90 5.60
C LEU A 16 8.26 -2.08 5.33
N ALA A 17 7.97 -2.37 4.07
CA ALA A 17 7.02 -3.40 3.67
C ALA A 17 7.24 -3.88 2.25
N GLU A 18 6.66 -5.04 1.88
CA GLU A 18 6.73 -5.52 0.51
C GLU A 18 5.46 -6.23 0.02
N GLY A 19 5.09 -5.90 -1.22
CA GLY A 19 4.02 -6.53 -1.97
C GLY A 19 4.53 -7.66 -2.88
N GLY A 20 3.69 -8.08 -3.82
CA GLY A 20 4.10 -9.05 -4.85
C GLY A 20 5.07 -8.47 -5.88
N ALA A 21 4.94 -7.18 -6.22
CA ALA A 21 5.69 -6.54 -7.30
C ALA A 21 6.61 -5.41 -6.85
N ASN A 22 6.47 -4.90 -5.62
CA ASN A 22 7.20 -3.74 -5.14
C ASN A 22 7.66 -3.93 -3.70
N ILE A 23 8.69 -3.18 -3.33
CA ILE A 23 9.18 -3.00 -1.96
C ILE A 23 9.08 -1.52 -1.62
N VAL A 24 8.65 -1.21 -0.40
CA VAL A 24 8.51 0.16 0.11
C VAL A 24 9.54 0.37 1.20
N TYR A 25 10.26 1.47 1.10
CA TYR A 25 11.29 1.91 2.03
C TYR A 25 10.89 3.24 2.67
N ARG A 26 11.21 3.38 3.96
CA ARG A 26 11.20 4.66 4.64
C ARG A 26 12.49 5.41 4.30
N ILE A 27 12.36 6.67 3.94
CA ILE A 27 13.50 7.55 3.72
C ILE A 27 13.94 8.09 5.08
N ILE A 28 15.22 7.93 5.41
CA ILE A 28 15.82 8.48 6.63
C ILE A 28 16.45 9.81 6.25
N LEU A 29 15.80 10.90 6.64
CA LEU A 29 16.33 12.25 6.45
C LEU A 29 17.47 12.49 7.45
N PRO A 30 18.58 13.12 7.03
CA PRO A 30 19.63 13.54 7.96
C PRO A 30 19.05 14.50 9.00
N SER A 31 19.42 14.34 10.26
CA SER A 31 19.03 15.30 11.29
C SER A 31 19.73 16.64 11.04
N THR A 32 19.10 17.73 11.49
CA THR A 32 19.70 19.07 11.42
C THR A 32 21.07 19.14 12.12
N GLU A 33 21.36 18.22 13.04
CA GLU A 33 22.65 18.07 13.72
C GLU A 33 23.72 17.36 12.86
N GLU A 34 23.35 16.37 12.03
CA GLU A 34 24.27 15.73 11.07
C GLU A 34 24.68 16.71 9.94
N GLN A 35 23.85 17.71 9.64
CA GLN A 35 24.14 18.76 8.65
C GLN A 35 25.17 19.80 9.14
N ALA A 36 25.39 19.91 10.46
CA ALA A 36 26.32 20.86 11.06
C ALA A 36 27.75 20.30 11.25
N LEU A 37 27.99 19.05 10.85
CA LEU A 37 29.24 18.31 11.05
C LEU A 37 29.92 17.98 9.71
N GLU A 38 30.39 19.00 8.97
CA GLU A 38 31.69 19.05 8.24
C GLU A 38 31.72 20.18 7.19
N PRO A 39 32.86 20.84 6.91
CA PRO A 39 34.19 20.71 7.52
C PRO A 39 34.54 21.88 8.46
N GLN A 40 35.32 21.58 9.49
CA GLN A 40 36.01 22.59 10.30
C GLN A 40 36.86 23.49 9.39
N PRO A 41 36.77 24.83 9.46
CA PRO A 41 37.70 25.69 8.77
C PRO A 41 39.10 25.36 9.28
N SER A 42 40.03 25.04 8.38
CA SER A 42 41.43 24.93 8.74
C SER A 42 41.89 26.27 9.33
N GLU A 43 42.08 26.33 10.65
CA GLU A 43 42.68 27.48 11.31
C GLU A 43 44.14 27.62 10.84
N LEU A 44 44.36 28.40 9.79
CA LEU A 44 45.67 28.95 9.50
C LEU A 44 45.87 30.15 10.44
N PRO A 45 46.88 30.17 11.34
CA PRO A 45 46.95 31.15 12.43
C PRO A 45 47.23 32.59 11.99
N HIS A 46 47.54 32.89 10.72
CA HIS A 46 47.86 34.25 10.29
C HIS A 46 47.50 34.51 8.83
N TYR A 47 46.50 35.35 8.60
CA TYR A 47 46.35 36.07 7.34
C TYR A 47 47.34 37.24 7.34
N GLY A 48 48.30 37.21 6.40
CA GLY A 48 49.16 38.37 6.14
C GLY A 48 48.34 39.56 5.64
N SER A 49 48.83 40.78 5.88
CA SER A 49 48.19 42.09 5.61
C SER A 49 47.82 42.39 4.15
N SER A 50 47.84 41.39 3.27
CA SER A 50 47.55 41.50 1.84
C SER A 50 46.47 40.53 1.36
N THR A 51 45.84 39.76 2.25
CA THR A 51 44.79 38.79 1.89
C THR A 51 43.45 39.27 2.44
N PRO A 52 42.42 39.53 1.61
CA PRO A 52 41.09 39.85 2.13
C PRO A 52 40.53 38.64 2.91
N PRO A 53 39.75 38.87 3.98
CA PRO A 53 39.15 37.78 4.76
C PRO A 53 38.23 36.93 3.87
N PRO A 54 38.03 35.63 4.19
CA PRO A 54 37.07 34.81 3.49
C PRO A 54 35.72 35.49 3.60
N THR A 55 35.12 35.81 2.45
CA THR A 55 33.70 36.19 2.43
C THR A 55 32.94 34.95 2.89
N GLU A 56 31.97 35.12 3.80
CA GLU A 56 31.02 34.06 4.17
C GLU A 56 30.40 33.53 2.88
N ILE A 57 30.89 32.38 2.42
CA ILE A 57 30.17 31.58 1.45
C ILE A 57 29.25 30.74 2.33
N ASP A 58 27.97 31.09 2.32
CA ASP A 58 26.92 30.17 2.75
C ASP A 58 26.94 28.97 1.78
N ASP A 59 27.89 28.06 1.97
CA ASP A 59 27.99 26.77 1.27
C ASP A 59 26.92 25.82 1.84
N ILE A 60 25.65 26.23 1.77
CA ILE A 60 24.52 25.31 1.91
C ILE A 60 24.44 24.59 0.58
N ASN A 61 24.82 23.31 0.55
CA ASN A 61 24.77 22.49 -0.66
C ASN A 61 23.32 22.46 -1.21
N PRO A 62 23.03 23.14 -2.34
CA PRO A 62 21.67 23.32 -2.83
C PRO A 62 21.02 21.98 -3.22
N ASP A 63 21.82 20.96 -3.54
CA ASP A 63 21.33 19.63 -3.90
C ASP A 63 20.69 18.90 -2.69
N ILE A 64 21.16 19.18 -1.47
CA ILE A 64 20.62 18.56 -0.24
C ILE A 64 19.24 19.13 0.11
N ASP A 65 19.05 20.44 -0.04
CA ASP A 65 17.78 21.10 0.29
C ASP A 65 16.67 20.73 -0.72
N VAL A 66 17.01 20.57 -2.00
CA VAL A 66 16.06 20.08 -3.02
C VAL A 66 15.62 18.64 -2.72
N ASP A 67 16.55 17.75 -2.36
CA ASP A 67 16.25 16.36 -2.02
C ASP A 67 15.35 16.25 -0.78
N ILE A 68 15.60 17.05 0.27
CA ILE A 68 14.76 17.07 1.48
C ILE A 68 13.35 17.54 1.13
N ASN A 69 13.20 18.58 0.30
CA ASN A 69 11.89 19.09 -0.09
C ASN A 69 11.04 18.08 -0.85
N ILE A 70 11.64 17.27 -1.74
CA ILE A 70 10.88 16.27 -2.51
C ILE A 70 10.65 14.96 -1.74
N THR A 71 11.52 14.62 -0.77
CA THR A 71 11.44 13.36 -0.01
C THR A 71 10.74 13.49 1.33
N SER A 72 10.51 14.71 1.82
CA SER A 72 9.77 14.96 3.06
C SER A 72 8.34 14.39 2.96
N GLU A 73 7.91 13.70 4.01
CA GLU A 73 6.60 13.01 4.08
C GLU A 73 6.37 12.00 2.94
N LYS A 74 7.45 11.43 2.37
CA LYS A 74 7.38 10.39 1.34
C LYS A 74 8.03 9.08 1.79
N LEU A 75 7.54 8.00 1.19
CA LEU A 75 8.17 6.69 1.18
C LEU A 75 8.72 6.42 -0.23
N LEU A 76 9.81 5.68 -0.33
CA LEU A 76 10.35 5.25 -1.61
C LEU A 76 9.86 3.86 -1.96
N ARG A 77 9.11 3.74 -3.06
CA ARG A 77 8.64 2.47 -3.60
C ARG A 77 9.51 2.05 -4.79
N LEU A 78 10.11 0.87 -4.69
CA LEU A 78 11.01 0.30 -5.71
C LEU A 78 10.43 -1.01 -6.29
N ARG A 79 10.64 -1.21 -7.59
CA ARG A 79 10.09 -2.34 -8.34
C ARG A 79 10.94 -3.58 -8.15
N LYS A 80 10.29 -4.72 -7.95
CA LYS A 80 10.94 -6.04 -7.94
C LYS A 80 11.22 -6.54 -9.36
N ASN A 81 12.27 -7.33 -9.50
CA ASN A 81 12.51 -8.13 -10.69
C ASN A 81 11.58 -9.35 -10.71
N VAL A 82 10.33 -9.12 -11.11
CA VAL A 82 9.33 -10.17 -11.31
C VAL A 82 8.97 -10.25 -12.79
N ARG A 83 8.75 -11.47 -13.29
CA ARG A 83 8.38 -11.74 -14.70
C ARG A 83 7.15 -10.96 -15.21
N TYR A 84 6.35 -10.41 -14.30
CA TYR A 84 5.08 -9.75 -14.58
C TYR A 84 5.04 -8.29 -14.14
N GLY A 85 6.21 -7.71 -13.82
CA GLY A 85 6.32 -6.31 -13.42
C GLY A 85 6.27 -5.42 -14.66
N LEU A 86 5.42 -4.41 -14.64
CA LEU A 86 5.46 -3.34 -15.64
C LEU A 86 6.57 -2.35 -15.24
N PRO A 87 7.31 -1.79 -16.21
CA PRO A 87 8.23 -0.69 -15.95
C PRO A 87 7.52 0.49 -15.27
N TYR A 88 8.28 1.33 -14.54
CA TYR A 88 7.65 2.44 -13.82
C TYR A 88 7.12 3.54 -14.74
N HIS A 89 7.76 3.76 -15.89
CA HIS A 89 7.23 4.66 -16.90
C HIS A 89 5.78 4.32 -17.27
N ASP A 90 5.51 3.05 -17.58
CA ASP A 90 4.18 2.58 -17.97
C ASP A 90 3.21 2.63 -16.80
N THR A 91 3.67 2.23 -15.61
CA THR A 91 2.88 2.29 -14.38
C THR A 91 2.46 3.72 -14.03
N ALA A 92 3.38 4.68 -14.13
CA ALA A 92 3.12 6.10 -13.87
C ALA A 92 2.20 6.70 -14.94
N HIS A 93 2.43 6.38 -16.22
CA HIS A 93 1.59 6.82 -17.33
C HIS A 93 0.14 6.31 -17.17
N ASP A 94 -0.04 5.03 -16.90
CA ASP A 94 -1.35 4.42 -16.71
C ASP A 94 -2.06 4.99 -15.47
N PHE A 95 -1.33 5.21 -14.37
CA PHE A 95 -1.92 5.88 -13.21
C PHE A 95 -2.42 7.28 -13.56
N GLN A 96 -1.62 8.09 -14.24
CA GLN A 96 -1.99 9.46 -14.58
C GLN A 96 -3.15 9.54 -15.59
N THR A 97 -3.23 8.59 -16.53
CA THR A 97 -4.21 8.63 -17.62
C THR A 97 -5.47 7.81 -17.35
N GLN A 98 -5.42 6.79 -16.50
CA GLN A 98 -6.54 5.87 -16.25
C GLN A 98 -7.08 5.95 -14.81
N ILE A 99 -6.23 6.24 -13.82
CA ILE A 99 -6.62 6.25 -12.40
C ILE A 99 -6.88 7.67 -11.89
N ARG A 100 -5.93 8.59 -12.08
CA ARG A 100 -6.05 9.99 -11.63
C ARG A 100 -7.34 10.66 -12.10
N PRO A 101 -7.85 10.46 -13.33
CA PRO A 101 -9.11 11.10 -13.74
C PRO A 101 -10.35 10.59 -13.02
N LEU A 102 -10.26 9.43 -12.34
CA LEU A 102 -11.37 8.82 -11.60
C LEU A 102 -11.45 9.29 -10.15
N PHE A 103 -10.42 9.95 -9.62
CA PHE A 103 -10.30 10.33 -8.21
C PHE A 103 -9.71 11.72 -8.07
N ASP A 104 -10.12 12.45 -7.04
CA ASP A 104 -9.66 13.83 -6.85
C ASP A 104 -8.38 13.83 -5.98
N ASP A 105 -8.44 14.41 -4.79
CA ASP A 105 -7.38 14.41 -3.77
C ASP A 105 -7.37 13.14 -2.88
N GLU A 106 -8.23 12.18 -3.21
CA GLU A 106 -8.50 10.95 -2.45
C GLU A 106 -7.36 9.91 -2.56
N LEU A 107 -6.37 10.14 -3.40
CA LEU A 107 -5.31 9.19 -3.73
C LEU A 107 -4.08 9.36 -2.83
N VAL A 108 -3.40 8.25 -2.55
CA VAL A 108 -2.00 8.27 -2.15
C VAL A 108 -1.20 8.75 -3.38
N ASP A 109 -0.78 10.01 -3.33
CA ASP A 109 0.00 10.60 -4.41
C ASP A 109 1.30 9.85 -4.64
N GLN A 110 1.71 9.84 -5.91
CA GLN A 110 2.93 9.22 -6.36
C GLN A 110 3.68 10.12 -7.36
N ILE A 111 4.99 10.23 -7.16
CA ILE A 111 5.89 11.04 -7.97
C ILE A 111 7.01 10.14 -8.48
N MET A 112 7.23 10.13 -9.78
CA MET A 112 8.31 9.34 -10.39
C MET A 112 9.66 10.05 -10.21
N VAL A 113 10.68 9.31 -9.80
CA VAL A 113 12.05 9.80 -9.55
C VAL A 113 13.07 8.91 -10.25
N ARG A 114 14.23 9.49 -10.58
CA ARG A 114 15.43 8.71 -10.92
C ARG A 114 16.10 8.19 -9.65
N VAL A 115 16.52 6.94 -9.69
CA VAL A 115 17.17 6.26 -8.57
C VAL A 115 18.57 5.82 -9.01
N PRO A 116 19.63 6.28 -8.33
CA PRO A 116 20.99 5.84 -8.64
C PRO A 116 21.15 4.32 -8.50
N ALA A 117 21.90 3.71 -9.42
CA ALA A 117 22.15 2.26 -9.40
C ALA A 117 22.77 1.78 -8.08
N SER A 118 23.60 2.61 -7.45
CA SER A 118 24.21 2.31 -6.14
C SER A 118 23.17 2.17 -5.02
N VAL A 119 22.04 2.88 -5.10
CA VAL A 119 20.94 2.75 -4.14
C VAL A 119 20.26 1.39 -4.31
N ILE A 120 19.93 0.99 -5.54
CA ILE A 120 19.33 -0.32 -5.84
C ILE A 120 20.23 -1.47 -5.37
N GLN A 121 21.54 -1.38 -5.65
CA GLN A 121 22.52 -2.37 -5.22
C GLN A 121 22.58 -2.50 -3.69
N ARG A 122 22.60 -1.38 -2.96
CA ARG A 122 22.57 -1.41 -1.48
C ARG A 122 21.28 -2.02 -0.95
N CYS A 123 20.14 -1.67 -1.53
CA CYS A 123 18.85 -2.26 -1.16
C CYS A 123 18.82 -3.78 -1.41
N ASN A 124 19.35 -4.26 -2.54
CA ASN A 124 19.46 -5.69 -2.81
C ASN A 124 20.39 -6.41 -1.82
N ALA A 125 21.52 -5.79 -1.45
CA ALA A 125 22.41 -6.32 -0.41
C ALA A 125 21.71 -6.43 0.97
N ASP A 126 20.93 -5.41 1.37
CA ASP A 126 20.11 -5.46 2.59
C ASP A 126 19.06 -6.58 2.55
N LEU A 127 18.41 -6.79 1.40
CA LEU A 127 17.44 -7.89 1.23
C LEU A 127 18.10 -9.25 1.41
N HIS A 128 19.28 -9.49 0.83
CA HIS A 128 20.04 -10.72 1.04
C HIS A 128 20.38 -10.93 2.51
N GLU A 129 20.82 -9.89 3.21
CA GLU A 129 21.14 -9.97 4.63
C GLU A 129 19.90 -10.27 5.49
N ARG A 130 18.76 -9.62 5.18
CA ARG A 130 17.48 -9.89 5.86
C ARG A 130 16.99 -11.31 5.64
N GLU A 131 17.21 -11.89 4.45
CA GLU A 131 16.91 -13.30 4.19
C GLU A 131 17.80 -14.23 5.00
N ARG A 132 19.12 -13.95 5.03
CA ARG A 132 20.09 -14.70 5.83
C ARG A 132 19.75 -14.67 7.32
N LEU A 133 19.28 -13.52 7.81
CA LEU A 133 18.84 -13.31 9.19
C LEU A 133 17.38 -13.74 9.46
N GLN A 134 16.68 -14.31 8.47
CA GLN A 134 15.26 -14.71 8.56
C GLN A 134 14.31 -13.56 8.97
N LYS A 135 14.71 -12.31 8.71
CA LYS A 135 13.90 -11.11 8.94
C LYS A 135 12.97 -10.78 7.76
N ARG A 136 13.22 -11.37 6.59
CA ARG A 136 12.35 -11.26 5.42
C ARG A 136 11.29 -12.38 5.42
N PRO A 137 10.00 -12.10 5.15
CA PRO A 137 8.98 -13.15 5.09
C PRO A 137 9.33 -14.23 4.06
N ALA A 138 9.29 -15.51 4.45
CA ALA A 138 9.72 -16.64 3.62
C ALA A 138 9.10 -16.67 2.20
N ILE A 139 7.83 -16.27 2.08
CA ILE A 139 7.09 -16.21 0.80
C ILE A 139 7.70 -15.19 -0.19
N ARG A 140 8.47 -14.24 0.32
CA ARG A 140 9.06 -13.14 -0.43
C ARG A 140 10.54 -13.36 -0.77
N CYS A 141 11.18 -14.36 -0.15
CA CYS A 141 12.60 -14.62 -0.35
C CYS A 141 12.91 -15.05 -1.79
N GLY A 142 14.11 -14.72 -2.27
CA GLY A 142 14.60 -15.09 -3.61
C GLY A 142 14.10 -14.20 -4.76
N VAL A 143 13.41 -13.10 -4.45
CA VAL A 143 13.00 -12.07 -5.42
C VAL A 143 13.52 -10.71 -4.96
N TYR A 144 14.31 -10.03 -5.78
CA TYR A 144 15.00 -8.77 -5.43
C TYR A 144 14.52 -7.60 -6.30
N LEU A 145 15.10 -6.42 -6.13
CA LEU A 145 14.80 -5.26 -6.96
C LEU A 145 15.33 -5.45 -8.38
N ALA A 146 14.66 -4.80 -9.34
CA ALA A 146 15.10 -4.75 -10.73
C ALA A 146 16.29 -3.79 -10.88
N GLU A 147 17.43 -4.30 -11.32
CA GLU A 147 18.66 -3.50 -11.49
C GLU A 147 18.70 -2.73 -12.82
N ASP A 148 17.85 -3.13 -13.76
CA ASP A 148 17.66 -2.49 -15.07
C ASP A 148 16.59 -1.37 -15.05
N GLU A 149 16.03 -1.07 -13.87
CA GLU A 149 15.04 -0.02 -13.66
C GLU A 149 15.66 1.16 -12.88
N PRO A 150 16.11 2.23 -13.56
CA PRO A 150 16.71 3.40 -12.90
C PRO A 150 15.65 4.36 -12.32
N LEU A 151 14.43 3.86 -12.06
CA LEU A 151 13.28 4.66 -11.64
C LEU A 151 12.71 4.14 -10.31
N GLY A 152 12.12 5.06 -9.57
CA GLY A 152 11.39 4.81 -8.34
C GLY A 152 10.12 5.65 -8.27
N MET A 153 9.29 5.38 -7.27
CA MET A 153 8.09 6.18 -6.99
C MET A 153 8.15 6.68 -5.55
N LEU A 154 8.19 7.99 -5.36
CA LEU A 154 7.93 8.61 -4.07
C LEU A 154 6.42 8.61 -3.83
N VAL A 155 5.98 7.94 -2.77
CA VAL A 155 4.56 7.86 -2.42
C VAL A 155 4.31 8.59 -1.11
N THR A 156 3.14 9.23 -0.96
CA THR A 156 2.79 9.91 0.30
C THR A 156 2.88 8.95 1.49
N ASP A 157 3.62 9.38 2.52
CA ASP A 157 3.80 8.61 3.73
C ASP A 157 2.54 8.68 4.59
N MET A 158 1.68 7.68 4.44
CA MET A 158 0.51 7.54 5.32
C MET A 158 0.92 7.12 6.74
N THR A 159 2.20 6.80 6.99
CA THR A 159 2.69 6.16 8.22
C THR A 159 3.15 7.09 9.35
N THR A 160 3.30 8.38 9.10
CA THR A 160 3.84 9.36 10.06
C THR A 160 2.88 10.54 10.23
N THR A 161 2.67 11.02 11.45
CA THR A 161 1.92 12.27 11.70
C THR A 161 2.92 13.40 11.87
N ALA A 162 3.14 14.18 10.81
CA ALA A 162 3.67 15.53 10.99
C ALA A 162 2.48 16.43 11.33
N THR A 163 2.41 16.91 12.57
CA THR A 163 1.44 17.94 12.93
C THR A 163 1.96 19.27 12.40
N THR A 164 1.63 19.61 11.15
CA THR A 164 1.81 20.97 10.63
C THR A 164 0.67 21.86 11.16
N THR A 165 0.68 22.14 12.46
CA THR A 165 0.04 23.36 12.97
C THR A 165 1.10 24.45 12.99
N ALA A 166 1.15 25.20 11.89
CA ALA A 166 1.88 26.45 11.81
C ALA A 166 1.20 27.50 12.70
N THR A 167 1.47 27.48 14.00
CA THR A 167 1.41 28.69 14.85
C THR A 167 2.26 28.46 16.09
N THR A 168 3.21 29.37 16.32
CA THR A 168 4.11 29.52 17.49
C THR A 168 5.27 28.52 17.67
N PRO A 169 6.54 29.00 17.61
CA PRO A 169 7.72 28.18 17.89
C PRO A 169 8.04 28.20 19.39
N SER A 170 7.40 27.33 20.18
CA SER A 170 7.83 27.09 21.56
C SER A 170 7.18 25.87 22.21
N THR A 171 7.25 24.70 21.59
CA THR A 171 7.24 23.43 22.33
C THR A 171 7.74 22.32 21.42
N THR A 172 8.64 21.49 21.93
CA THR A 172 9.15 20.28 21.29
C THR A 172 7.98 19.46 20.77
N SER A 173 7.72 19.52 19.45
CA SER A 173 6.66 18.75 18.81
C SER A 173 7.09 17.28 18.79
N VAL A 174 6.80 16.56 19.86
CA VAL A 174 6.84 15.10 19.83
C VAL A 174 5.82 14.71 18.77
N ALA A 175 6.30 14.22 17.62
CA ALA A 175 5.44 13.70 16.57
C ALA A 175 4.57 12.60 17.20
N GLU A 176 3.28 12.90 17.43
CA GLU A 176 2.35 11.91 17.92
C GLU A 176 2.21 10.85 16.84
N VAL A 177 2.78 9.66 17.06
CA VAL A 177 2.72 8.57 16.09
C VAL A 177 1.27 8.10 15.99
N GLY A 178 0.57 8.49 14.93
CA GLY A 178 -0.77 8.02 14.59
C GLY A 178 -0.73 6.54 14.23
N HIS A 179 -1.85 5.84 14.41
CA HIS A 179 -1.97 4.45 14.01
C HIS A 179 -2.45 4.36 12.56
N ILE A 180 -1.77 3.55 11.75
CA ILE A 180 -2.18 3.30 10.37
C ILE A 180 -2.84 1.95 10.32
N VAL A 181 -3.96 1.92 9.61
CA VAL A 181 -4.59 0.67 9.23
C VAL A 181 -4.76 0.61 7.72
N GLU A 182 -4.43 -0.54 7.15
CA GLU A 182 -4.66 -0.86 5.73
C GLU A 182 -5.86 -1.79 5.62
N LEU A 183 -6.79 -1.44 4.73
CA LEU A 183 -7.96 -2.24 4.37
C LEU A 183 -7.98 -2.45 2.86
N LYS A 184 -7.98 -3.70 2.38
CA LYS A 184 -8.31 -3.99 0.99
C LYS A 184 -9.81 -4.24 0.86
N PRO A 185 -10.61 -3.32 0.28
CA PRO A 185 -12.07 -3.45 0.24
C PRO A 185 -12.56 -4.63 -0.61
N LYS A 186 -11.73 -5.11 -1.55
CA LYS A 186 -12.06 -6.21 -2.47
C LYS A 186 -13.27 -5.90 -3.36
N TRP A 187 -14.10 -6.91 -3.64
CA TRP A 187 -15.27 -6.83 -4.50
C TRP A 187 -16.46 -6.27 -3.70
N LEU A 188 -16.73 -4.97 -3.83
CA LEU A 188 -17.82 -4.27 -3.14
C LEU A 188 -19.19 -4.54 -3.78
N ILE A 189 -19.20 -5.18 -4.97
CA ILE A 189 -20.38 -5.75 -5.59
C ILE A 189 -20.17 -7.23 -5.88
N GLN A 190 -21.27 -7.97 -6.01
CA GLN A 190 -21.22 -9.37 -6.43
C GLN A 190 -20.60 -9.49 -7.82
N SER A 191 -19.88 -10.59 -8.06
CA SER A 191 -19.40 -10.91 -9.41
C SER A 191 -20.56 -10.99 -10.40
N PRO A 192 -20.44 -10.41 -11.61
CA PRO A 192 -21.47 -10.56 -12.64
C PRO A 192 -21.60 -12.01 -13.14
N SER A 193 -20.59 -12.84 -12.92
CA SER A 193 -20.61 -14.27 -13.26
C SER A 193 -21.10 -15.16 -12.12
N ALA A 194 -21.35 -14.59 -10.93
CA ALA A 194 -21.91 -15.35 -9.83
C ALA A 194 -23.31 -15.85 -10.22
N PRO A 195 -23.67 -17.11 -9.91
CA PRO A 195 -25.00 -17.61 -10.18
C PRO A 195 -26.07 -16.79 -9.44
N SER A 196 -27.28 -16.68 -10.01
CA SER A 196 -28.38 -15.89 -9.45
C SER A 196 -28.80 -16.29 -8.02
N LYS A 197 -28.56 -17.56 -7.64
CA LYS A 197 -28.84 -18.10 -6.29
C LYS A 197 -27.62 -18.11 -5.36
N ALA A 198 -26.54 -17.41 -5.72
CA ALA A 198 -25.32 -17.37 -4.92
C ALA A 198 -25.61 -16.93 -3.48
N ARG A 199 -25.14 -17.72 -2.52
CA ARG A 199 -25.24 -17.44 -1.07
C ARG A 199 -24.02 -16.71 -0.52
N ARG A 200 -22.91 -16.74 -1.25
CA ARG A 200 -21.66 -16.05 -0.90
C ARG A 200 -21.31 -15.00 -1.93
N CYS A 201 -20.68 -13.91 -1.51
CA CYS A 201 -20.00 -13.01 -2.44
C CYS A 201 -18.71 -13.67 -2.97
N ARG A 202 -18.17 -13.18 -4.09
CA ARG A 202 -16.93 -13.70 -4.69
C ARG A 202 -15.78 -13.82 -3.69
N THR A 203 -15.59 -12.82 -2.84
CA THR A 203 -14.50 -12.81 -1.86
C THR A 203 -14.68 -13.89 -0.79
N CYS A 204 -15.91 -14.12 -0.32
CA CYS A 204 -16.22 -15.19 0.63
C CYS A 204 -16.06 -16.57 -0.03
N ALA A 205 -16.56 -16.76 -1.25
CA ALA A 205 -16.40 -18.00 -2.01
C ALA A 205 -14.92 -18.34 -2.24
N LEU A 206 -14.12 -17.36 -2.67
CA LEU A 206 -12.67 -17.53 -2.89
C LEU A 206 -11.91 -17.85 -1.61
N ARG A 207 -12.32 -17.28 -0.48
CA ARG A 207 -11.73 -17.59 0.82
C ARG A 207 -11.97 -19.04 1.21
N ASP A 208 -13.19 -19.52 1.04
CA ASP A 208 -13.54 -20.91 1.40
C ASP A 208 -12.84 -21.92 0.49
N MET A 209 -12.77 -21.63 -0.81
CA MET A 209 -11.98 -22.43 -1.77
C MET A 209 -10.51 -22.53 -1.34
N LYS A 210 -9.86 -21.40 -1.05
CA LYS A 210 -8.45 -21.39 -0.59
C LYS A 210 -8.24 -22.10 0.75
N ARG A 211 -9.23 -22.07 1.64
CA ARG A 211 -9.17 -22.79 2.91
C ARG A 211 -9.22 -24.29 2.69
N ALA A 212 -10.08 -24.75 1.77
CA ALA A 212 -10.17 -26.17 1.43
C ALA A 212 -8.92 -26.68 0.71
N ASP A 213 -8.29 -25.84 -0.13
CA ASP A 213 -7.02 -26.17 -0.79
C ASP A 213 -5.81 -26.17 0.17
N SER A 214 -5.95 -25.54 1.34
CA SER A 214 -4.87 -25.52 2.31
C SER A 214 -4.73 -26.89 2.97
N PRO A 215 -3.52 -27.49 3.02
CA PRO A 215 -3.34 -28.80 3.64
C PRO A 215 -3.86 -28.76 5.08
N PRO A 216 -4.54 -29.82 5.56
CA PRO A 216 -4.98 -29.88 6.94
C PRO A 216 -3.74 -29.75 7.81
N PHE A 217 -3.66 -28.65 8.55
CA PHE A 217 -2.64 -28.47 9.57
C PHE A 217 -2.73 -29.68 10.48
N ASN A 218 -1.66 -30.48 10.60
CA ASN A 218 -1.62 -31.68 11.42
C ASN A 218 -2.33 -31.40 12.75
N SER A 219 -3.47 -32.08 12.97
CA SER A 219 -4.23 -32.05 14.21
C SER A 219 -3.43 -32.69 15.35
N ARG A 220 -2.34 -32.05 15.76
CA ARG A 220 -1.53 -32.38 16.92
C ARG A 220 -0.90 -31.10 17.51
N SER A 221 -1.74 -30.23 18.04
CA SER A 221 -1.49 -29.62 19.35
C SER A 221 -2.73 -28.84 19.78
N SER A 222 -3.40 -29.32 20.80
CA SER A 222 -4.51 -28.67 21.52
C SER A 222 -4.04 -27.48 22.37
N THR A 223 -2.97 -26.78 21.95
CA THR A 223 -2.53 -25.52 22.53
C THR A 223 -2.75 -24.43 21.48
N ILE A 224 -3.97 -23.88 21.49
CA ILE A 224 -4.38 -22.78 20.62
C ILE A 224 -3.61 -21.53 21.06
N ALA A 225 -2.37 -21.38 20.61
CA ALA A 225 -1.81 -20.04 20.48
C ALA A 225 -2.71 -19.31 19.46
N PRO A 226 -3.25 -18.13 19.78
CA PRO A 226 -4.11 -17.41 18.85
C PRO A 226 -3.31 -17.17 17.56
N VAL A 227 -3.82 -17.69 16.44
CA VAL A 227 -3.29 -17.34 15.13
C VAL A 227 -3.47 -15.83 15.00
N VAL A 228 -2.39 -15.07 15.16
CA VAL A 228 -2.40 -13.62 14.96
C VAL A 228 -2.62 -13.41 13.47
N ILE A 229 -3.87 -13.16 13.08
CA ILE A 229 -4.19 -12.74 11.72
C ILE A 229 -3.73 -11.28 11.61
N PRO A 230 -2.79 -10.96 10.70
CA PRO A 230 -2.38 -9.58 10.52
C PRO A 230 -3.59 -8.69 10.20
N PRO A 231 -3.66 -7.46 10.77
CA PRO A 231 -4.61 -6.43 10.36
C PRO A 231 -4.75 -6.35 8.83
N GLY A 232 -5.97 -6.26 8.31
CA GLY A 232 -6.23 -6.20 6.85
C GLY A 232 -6.24 -7.56 6.12
N LYS A 233 -5.83 -8.66 6.76
CA LYS A 233 -6.00 -10.04 6.23
C LYS A 233 -7.17 -10.79 6.84
N ALA A 234 -7.95 -10.13 7.69
CA ALA A 234 -9.03 -10.77 8.40
C ALA A 234 -10.21 -11.13 7.50
N GLN A 235 -11.04 -12.03 8.02
CA GLN A 235 -12.15 -12.61 7.28
C GLN A 235 -13.38 -11.73 7.44
N PHE A 236 -13.73 -10.95 6.42
CA PHE A 236 -14.98 -10.17 6.38
C PHE A 236 -15.70 -10.33 5.05
N CYS A 237 -16.98 -9.96 4.98
CA CYS A 237 -17.71 -9.87 3.72
C CYS A 237 -17.58 -8.44 3.15
N PRO A 238 -17.00 -8.23 1.96
CA PRO A 238 -16.89 -6.89 1.37
C PRO A 238 -18.20 -6.14 1.17
N LEU A 239 -19.31 -6.86 0.97
CA LEU A 239 -20.62 -6.21 0.76
C LEU A 239 -21.08 -5.45 2.01
N ASP A 240 -20.63 -5.87 3.20
CA ASP A 240 -20.93 -5.22 4.48
C ASP A 240 -20.26 -3.84 4.59
N LEU A 241 -19.16 -3.57 3.86
CA LEU A 241 -18.50 -2.24 3.82
C LEU A 241 -19.36 -1.17 3.14
N THR A 242 -20.34 -1.59 2.33
CA THR A 242 -21.24 -0.69 1.61
C THR A 242 -22.71 -0.90 2.00
N SER A 243 -22.95 -1.63 3.10
CA SER A 243 -24.28 -1.83 3.65
C SER A 243 -24.89 -0.51 4.11
N SER A 244 -26.21 -0.39 4.00
CA SER A 244 -26.98 0.71 4.59
C SER A 244 -27.17 0.57 6.10
N ASP A 245 -26.75 -0.55 6.70
CA ASP A 245 -26.74 -0.74 8.15
C ASP A 245 -25.33 -0.49 8.72
N LYS A 246 -25.20 0.55 9.56
CA LYS A 246 -23.96 0.89 10.25
C LYS A 246 -23.43 -0.26 11.12
N LYS A 247 -24.29 -1.15 11.61
CA LYS A 247 -23.88 -2.32 12.40
C LYS A 247 -23.07 -3.33 11.58
N ASP A 248 -23.34 -3.43 10.28
CA ASP A 248 -22.56 -4.28 9.37
C ASP A 248 -21.14 -3.75 9.19
N MET A 249 -21.00 -2.43 9.05
CA MET A 249 -19.70 -1.75 9.05
C MET A 249 -18.95 -1.99 10.36
N GLN A 250 -19.58 -1.76 11.52
CA GLN A 250 -18.95 -1.99 12.83
C GLN A 250 -18.47 -3.43 12.99
N ARG A 251 -19.30 -4.41 12.61
CA ARG A 251 -18.94 -5.84 12.64
C ARG A 251 -17.75 -6.13 11.72
N THR A 252 -17.75 -5.55 10.53
CA THR A 252 -16.68 -5.71 9.54
C THR A 252 -15.36 -5.12 10.02
N ILE A 253 -15.36 -3.89 10.56
CA ILE A 253 -14.16 -3.26 11.13
C ILE A 253 -13.62 -4.06 12.31
N ARG A 254 -14.50 -4.57 13.19
CA ARG A 254 -14.10 -5.48 14.28
C ARG A 254 -13.44 -6.75 13.76
N GLN A 255 -13.92 -7.29 12.64
CA GLN A 255 -13.29 -8.45 12.01
C GLN A 255 -11.92 -8.10 11.43
N ILE A 256 -11.79 -6.98 10.71
CA ILE A 256 -10.55 -6.53 10.05
C ILE A 256 -9.45 -6.21 11.07
N PHE A 257 -9.84 -5.59 12.20
CA PHE A 257 -8.93 -5.09 13.22
C PHE A 257 -9.28 -5.64 14.62
N PRO A 258 -9.16 -6.96 14.84
CA PRO A 258 -9.65 -7.61 16.06
C PRO A 258 -8.88 -7.22 17.32
N SER A 259 -7.67 -6.68 17.16
CA SER A 259 -6.81 -6.22 18.26
C SER A 259 -7.08 -4.77 18.68
N LEU A 260 -7.91 -4.01 17.96
CA LEU A 260 -8.21 -2.63 18.32
C LEU A 260 -9.27 -2.56 19.44
N PRO A 261 -9.16 -1.57 20.35
CA PRO A 261 -10.21 -1.32 21.35
C PRO A 261 -11.57 -1.03 20.69
N PRO A 262 -12.71 -1.40 21.32
CA PRO A 262 -14.05 -1.16 20.79
C PRO A 262 -14.31 0.30 20.38
N GLU A 263 -13.82 1.26 21.16
CA GLU A 263 -14.00 2.69 20.89
C GLU A 263 -13.28 3.14 19.60
N ARG A 264 -12.10 2.57 19.33
CA ARG A 264 -11.36 2.79 18.07
C ARG A 264 -12.07 2.12 16.90
N ILE A 265 -12.64 0.92 17.09
CA ILE A 265 -13.46 0.25 16.08
C ILE A 265 -14.67 1.12 15.72
N ASP A 266 -15.38 1.66 16.70
CA ASP A 266 -16.55 2.51 16.47
C ASP A 266 -16.18 3.84 15.79
N THR A 267 -15.02 4.39 16.12
CA THR A 267 -14.47 5.58 15.45
C THR A 267 -14.19 5.29 13.97
N ILE A 268 -13.45 4.22 13.67
CA ILE A 268 -13.12 3.82 12.29
C ILE A 268 -14.39 3.47 11.50
N ALA A 269 -15.29 2.71 12.10
CA ALA A 269 -16.56 2.35 11.48
C ALA A 269 -17.43 3.58 11.22
N GLY A 270 -17.44 4.55 12.13
CA GLY A 270 -18.10 5.84 11.94
C GLY A 270 -17.52 6.64 10.78
N ALA A 271 -16.18 6.73 10.70
CA ALA A 271 -15.50 7.46 9.63
C ALA A 271 -15.67 6.79 8.25
N LEU A 272 -15.71 5.46 8.17
CA LEU A 272 -15.88 4.73 6.91
C LEU A 272 -17.34 4.60 6.46
N TYR A 273 -18.30 4.66 7.38
CA TYR A 273 -19.71 4.47 7.05
C TYR A 273 -20.20 5.52 6.05
N GLN A 274 -20.60 5.06 4.87
CA GLN A 274 -21.00 5.91 3.74
C GLN A 274 -19.93 6.91 3.27
N HIS A 275 -18.65 6.66 3.58
CA HIS A 275 -17.56 7.54 3.19
C HIS A 275 -17.50 7.71 1.65
N PRO A 276 -17.30 8.94 1.12
CA PRO A 276 -17.30 9.22 -0.31
C PRO A 276 -16.37 8.29 -1.11
N ILE A 277 -15.15 8.05 -0.63
CA ILE A 277 -14.19 7.14 -1.28
C ILE A 277 -14.77 5.72 -1.50
N LEU A 278 -15.45 5.15 -0.50
CA LEU A 278 -16.06 3.82 -0.63
C LEU A 278 -17.25 3.84 -1.59
N GLN A 279 -18.06 4.90 -1.57
CA GLN A 279 -19.19 5.05 -2.49
C GLN A 279 -18.74 5.28 -3.94
N LYS A 280 -17.67 6.05 -4.13
CA LYS A 280 -17.03 6.28 -5.43
C LYS A 280 -16.42 4.99 -5.96
N LEU A 281 -15.68 4.26 -5.14
CA LEU A 281 -15.12 2.95 -5.50
C LEU A 281 -16.23 1.93 -5.84
N LEU A 282 -17.30 1.88 -5.07
CA LEU A 282 -18.48 1.05 -5.35
C LEU A 282 -19.09 1.39 -6.72
N SER A 283 -19.27 2.69 -7.00
CA SER A 283 -19.83 3.18 -8.26
C SER A 283 -18.94 2.85 -9.44
N LEU A 284 -17.62 3.03 -9.30
CA LEU A 284 -16.65 2.65 -10.32
C LEU A 284 -16.62 1.12 -10.55
N GLN A 285 -16.72 0.31 -9.49
CA GLN A 285 -16.83 -1.14 -9.66
C GLN A 285 -18.10 -1.56 -10.40
N ARG A 286 -19.22 -0.82 -10.24
CA ARG A 286 -20.47 -1.03 -10.99
C ARG A 286 -20.34 -0.63 -12.46
N ILE A 287 -19.72 0.52 -12.74
CA ILE A 287 -19.48 0.99 -14.11
C ILE A 287 -18.54 0.02 -14.84
N HIS A 288 -17.44 -0.36 -14.19
CA HIS A 288 -16.47 -1.33 -14.69
C HIS A 288 -16.80 -2.74 -14.20
N ASN A 289 -18.05 -3.19 -14.32
CA ASN A 289 -18.46 -4.53 -13.89
C ASN A 289 -18.43 -5.57 -15.02
N ASP A 290 -17.87 -5.24 -16.17
CA ASP A 290 -17.61 -6.20 -17.24
C ASP A 290 -16.36 -7.02 -16.88
N VAL A 291 -16.53 -8.04 -16.05
CA VAL A 291 -15.48 -8.91 -15.51
C VAL A 291 -15.99 -10.33 -15.27
N GLY A 292 -15.11 -11.24 -14.85
CA GLY A 292 -15.45 -12.65 -14.69
C GLY A 292 -15.47 -13.34 -16.05
N LEU A 293 -16.41 -14.26 -16.25
CA LEU A 293 -16.53 -15.05 -17.47
C LEU A 293 -17.00 -14.26 -18.69
N ASN A 294 -17.72 -13.15 -18.45
CA ASN A 294 -18.33 -12.34 -19.51
C ASN A 294 -17.54 -11.06 -19.81
N GLY A 295 -16.39 -10.86 -19.15
CA GLY A 295 -15.60 -9.65 -19.29
C GLY A 295 -14.98 -9.46 -20.68
N PRO A 296 -14.35 -8.29 -20.92
CA PRO A 296 -13.64 -7.99 -22.15
C PRO A 296 -12.57 -9.04 -22.47
N PRO A 297 -12.04 -9.04 -23.71
CA PRO A 297 -10.91 -9.89 -24.06
C PRO A 297 -9.77 -9.78 -23.05
N SER A 298 -9.18 -10.93 -22.73
CA SER A 298 -8.02 -11.03 -21.85
C SER A 298 -6.91 -10.11 -22.34
N GLY A 299 -6.49 -9.15 -21.51
CA GLY A 299 -5.45 -8.17 -21.87
C GLY A 299 -5.94 -6.76 -22.13
N SER A 300 -7.26 -6.51 -22.16
CA SER A 300 -7.80 -5.16 -22.37
C SER A 300 -7.51 -4.23 -21.18
N LYS A 301 -7.36 -2.93 -21.46
CA LYS A 301 -7.16 -1.91 -20.41
C LYS A 301 -8.36 -1.82 -19.46
N GLU A 302 -9.57 -2.06 -19.97
CA GLU A 302 -10.81 -2.10 -19.19
C GLU A 302 -10.79 -3.23 -18.16
N THR A 303 -10.31 -4.42 -18.54
CA THR A 303 -10.13 -5.54 -17.60
C THR A 303 -9.07 -5.21 -16.57
N SER A 304 -7.94 -4.63 -16.99
CA SER A 304 -6.87 -4.19 -16.09
C SER A 304 -7.37 -3.17 -15.06
N LEU A 305 -8.09 -2.14 -15.48
CA LEU A 305 -8.70 -1.14 -14.61
C LEU A 305 -9.70 -1.76 -13.64
N SER A 306 -10.60 -2.61 -14.16
CA SER A 306 -11.61 -3.25 -13.33
C SER A 306 -11.02 -4.13 -12.23
N MET A 307 -9.96 -4.89 -12.56
CA MET A 307 -9.22 -5.70 -11.60
C MET A 307 -8.43 -4.84 -10.60
N THR A 308 -7.90 -3.69 -11.03
CA THR A 308 -7.23 -2.72 -10.15
C THR A 308 -8.18 -2.15 -9.10
N LEU A 309 -9.38 -1.71 -9.50
CA LEU A 309 -10.41 -1.18 -8.59
C LEU A 309 -10.88 -2.20 -7.53
N ARG A 310 -10.66 -3.50 -7.76
CA ARG A 310 -11.03 -4.60 -6.84
C ARG A 310 -9.86 -5.12 -6.00
N ASP A 311 -8.64 -4.64 -6.24
CA ASP A 311 -7.44 -5.04 -5.51
C ASP A 311 -6.55 -3.87 -5.10
N CYS A 312 -7.18 -2.70 -4.92
CA CYS A 312 -6.61 -1.52 -4.27
C CYS A 312 -6.64 -1.65 -2.73
N SER A 313 -6.06 -0.65 -2.07
CA SER A 313 -6.00 -0.54 -0.61
C SER A 313 -6.55 0.82 -0.18
N ILE A 314 -7.26 0.85 0.94
CA ILE A 314 -7.66 2.04 1.67
C ILE A 314 -6.72 2.13 2.88
N PHE A 315 -5.99 3.24 2.97
CA PHE A 315 -5.17 3.58 4.12
C PHE A 315 -5.94 4.55 5.00
N LEU A 316 -6.03 4.25 6.30
CA LEU A 316 -6.56 5.16 7.28
C LEU A 316 -5.46 5.53 8.26
N LYS A 317 -5.19 6.83 8.36
CA LYS A 317 -4.27 7.41 9.32
C LYS A 317 -5.07 7.97 10.48
N ILE A 318 -4.97 7.32 11.63
CA ILE A 318 -5.78 7.61 12.81
C ILE A 318 -4.93 8.45 13.77
N PRO A 319 -5.36 9.67 14.11
CA PRO A 319 -4.64 10.51 15.07
C PRO A 319 -4.65 9.88 16.46
N SER A 320 -3.55 10.05 17.20
CA SER A 320 -3.37 9.44 18.51
C SER A 320 -4.14 10.16 19.62
N SER A 321 -4.19 11.50 19.57
CA SER A 321 -4.86 12.32 20.58
C SER A 321 -6.39 12.30 20.54
N THR A 322 -6.97 12.24 21.73
CA THR A 322 -8.40 12.42 22.04
C THR A 322 -8.82 13.89 22.11
N HIS A 323 -7.92 14.85 21.87
CA HIS A 323 -8.23 16.29 21.93
C HIS A 323 -8.98 16.82 20.69
N ILE A 324 -9.14 16.01 19.64
CA ILE A 324 -9.98 16.38 18.49
C ILE A 324 -11.44 16.18 18.91
N SER A 325 -12.20 17.27 19.02
CA SER A 325 -13.62 17.29 19.36
C SER A 325 -14.50 16.42 18.44
N ASN A 326 -13.98 16.07 17.26
CA ASN A 326 -14.54 15.06 16.36
C ASN A 326 -13.43 14.19 15.75
N VAL A 327 -13.00 13.16 16.47
CA VAL A 327 -11.96 12.20 16.02
C VAL A 327 -12.28 11.58 14.66
N GLN A 328 -13.56 11.42 14.29
CA GLN A 328 -13.95 10.88 12.98
C GLN A 328 -13.55 11.80 11.83
N ALA A 329 -13.60 13.13 12.03
CA ALA A 329 -13.20 14.12 11.03
C ALA A 329 -11.66 14.28 10.92
N GLY A 330 -10.90 13.72 11.86
CA GLY A 330 -9.44 13.77 11.88
C GLY A 330 -8.74 12.57 11.25
N ILE A 331 -9.49 11.55 10.79
CA ILE A 331 -8.91 10.38 10.12
C ILE A 331 -8.66 10.73 8.65
N ASP A 332 -7.39 10.74 8.24
CA ASP A 332 -7.03 10.87 6.82
C ASP A 332 -7.21 9.51 6.14
N ILE A 333 -8.06 9.46 5.12
CA ILE A 333 -8.45 8.23 4.40
C ILE A 333 -8.06 8.40 2.94
N ARG A 334 -7.17 7.53 2.45
CA ARG A 334 -6.69 7.59 1.05
C ARG A 334 -6.67 6.24 0.37
N LEU A 335 -6.83 6.24 -0.95
CA LEU A 335 -6.70 5.06 -1.80
C LEU A 335 -5.27 4.91 -2.34
N GLY A 336 -4.71 3.70 -2.23
CA GLY A 336 -3.44 3.33 -2.86
C GLY A 336 -3.48 1.93 -3.48
N ASP A 337 -2.32 1.42 -3.87
CA ASP A 337 -2.16 0.15 -4.61
C ASP A 337 -2.94 0.10 -5.95
N LEU A 338 -2.98 1.22 -6.66
CA LEU A 338 -3.75 1.42 -7.91
C LEU A 338 -2.93 1.25 -9.20
N ASP A 339 -1.84 0.49 -9.17
CA ASP A 339 -1.18 0.10 -10.43
C ASP A 339 -2.14 -0.74 -11.28
N LEU A 340 -2.20 -0.48 -12.58
CA LEU A 340 -3.02 -1.28 -13.48
C LEU A 340 -2.59 -2.75 -13.44
N LYS A 341 -3.55 -3.65 -13.20
CA LYS A 341 -3.27 -5.08 -13.19
C LYS A 341 -3.01 -5.54 -14.61
N SER A 342 -1.79 -5.96 -14.91
CA SER A 342 -1.50 -6.61 -16.19
C SER A 342 -2.22 -7.96 -16.30
N ALA A 343 -2.93 -8.14 -17.41
CA ALA A 343 -3.54 -9.42 -17.80
C ALA A 343 -2.56 -10.34 -18.55
N ALA A 344 -1.33 -9.89 -18.82
CA ALA A 344 -0.32 -10.62 -19.57
C ALA A 344 0.16 -11.90 -18.86
N ASN A 345 0.88 -12.74 -19.62
CA ASN A 345 1.62 -13.91 -19.14
C ASN A 345 0.78 -14.86 -18.26
N GLY A 346 -0.44 -15.15 -18.69
CA GLY A 346 -1.34 -16.12 -18.03
C GLY A 346 -2.13 -15.58 -16.83
N LYS A 347 -1.97 -14.30 -16.45
CA LYS A 347 -2.78 -13.73 -15.35
C LYS A 347 -4.26 -13.64 -15.66
N ALA A 348 -4.62 -13.26 -16.89
CA ALA A 348 -6.02 -13.23 -17.31
C ALA A 348 -6.65 -14.62 -17.24
N GLU A 349 -5.95 -15.63 -17.76
CA GLU A 349 -6.36 -17.03 -17.68
C GLU A 349 -6.48 -17.50 -16.23
N TYR A 350 -5.53 -17.14 -15.36
CA TYR A 350 -5.63 -17.42 -13.93
C TYR A 350 -6.89 -16.80 -13.30
N TRP A 351 -7.24 -15.55 -13.61
CA TRP A 351 -8.46 -14.93 -13.08
C TRP A 351 -9.73 -15.64 -13.58
N LEU A 352 -9.77 -16.00 -14.86
CA LEU A 352 -10.88 -16.75 -15.45
C LEU A 352 -11.02 -18.15 -14.83
N ASN A 353 -9.91 -18.87 -14.65
CA ASN A 353 -9.92 -20.20 -14.07
C ASN A 353 -10.37 -20.18 -12.61
N ILE A 354 -9.96 -19.17 -11.84
CA ILE A 354 -10.49 -18.95 -10.50
C ILE A 354 -12.01 -18.73 -10.57
N GLU A 355 -12.51 -17.89 -11.47
CA GLU A 355 -13.95 -17.63 -11.58
C GLU A 355 -14.75 -18.89 -11.96
N LYS A 356 -14.30 -19.64 -12.97
CA LYS A 356 -14.90 -20.92 -13.37
C LYS A 356 -14.97 -21.87 -12.18
N ARG A 357 -13.85 -22.03 -11.47
CA ARG A 357 -13.77 -22.92 -10.32
C ARG A 357 -14.72 -22.52 -9.18
N LEU A 358 -14.88 -21.22 -8.91
CA LEU A 358 -15.85 -20.73 -7.91
C LEU A 358 -17.30 -21.11 -8.25
N ILE A 359 -17.62 -21.20 -9.54
CA ILE A 359 -18.94 -21.55 -10.06
C ILE A 359 -19.10 -23.07 -10.11
N ASP A 360 -18.20 -23.75 -10.80
CA ASP A 360 -18.29 -25.19 -11.13
C ASP A 360 -18.21 -26.07 -9.87
N GLU A 361 -17.38 -25.68 -8.90
CA GLU A 361 -17.26 -26.39 -7.61
C GLU A 361 -18.26 -25.91 -6.56
N GLY A 362 -19.20 -25.02 -6.92
CA GLY A 362 -20.30 -24.62 -6.04
C GLY A 362 -19.91 -23.72 -4.85
N TRP A 363 -18.73 -23.11 -4.85
CA TRP A 363 -18.25 -22.23 -3.77
C TRP A 363 -19.19 -21.06 -3.49
N TYR A 364 -19.78 -20.49 -4.55
CA TYR A 364 -20.82 -19.46 -4.44
C TYR A 364 -22.08 -19.91 -3.71
N MET A 365 -22.42 -21.20 -3.77
CA MET A 365 -23.67 -21.76 -3.24
C MET A 365 -23.61 -22.10 -1.77
N GLY A 366 -22.44 -22.08 -1.13
CA GLY A 366 -22.33 -22.54 0.25
C GLY A 366 -21.83 -23.98 0.38
N LEU A 367 -21.82 -24.75 -0.71
CA LEU A 367 -21.60 -26.20 -0.69
C LEU A 367 -20.19 -26.49 -0.17
N MET A 368 -20.08 -27.28 0.90
CA MET A 368 -18.80 -27.84 1.30
C MET A 368 -18.56 -29.12 0.50
N HIS A 369 -17.30 -29.46 0.24
CA HIS A 369 -16.90 -30.64 -0.54
C HIS A 369 -17.47 -31.99 -0.02
N ALA A 370 -18.05 -32.01 1.19
CA ALA A 370 -18.74 -33.17 1.77
C ALA A 370 -20.13 -33.46 1.13
N ASP A 371 -20.80 -32.47 0.54
CA ASP A 371 -22.16 -32.64 0.01
C ASP A 371 -22.19 -33.18 -1.44
N ILE A 372 -21.05 -33.19 -2.14
CA ILE A 372 -20.96 -33.63 -3.54
C ILE A 372 -20.92 -35.17 -3.65
N ILE A 373 -20.51 -35.88 -2.59
CA ILE A 373 -20.35 -37.34 -2.62
C ILE A 373 -21.70 -38.08 -2.37
N ILE A 374 -22.75 -37.40 -1.88
CA ILE A 374 -24.00 -38.07 -1.48
C ILE A 374 -25.03 -38.15 -2.63
N HIS A 375 -24.79 -37.46 -3.75
CA HIS A 375 -25.73 -37.45 -4.90
C HIS A 375 -25.09 -37.79 -6.26
N SER A 376 -23.98 -38.55 -6.26
CA SER A 376 -23.43 -39.16 -7.48
C SER A 376 -23.99 -40.57 -7.69
#